data_AF-A0A0C6F969-F1
#
_entry.id   AF-A0A0C6F969-F1
#
_cell.length_a   1.000
_cell.length_b   1.000
_cell.length_c   1.000
_cell.angle_alpha   90.00
_cell.angle_beta   90.00
_cell.angle_gamma   90.00
#
_symmetry.space_group_name_H-M   'P 1'
#
loop_
_entity.id
_entity.type
_entity.pdbx_description
1 polymer ?
#
loop_
_entity_poly.entity_id
_entity_poly.type
_entity_poly.pdbx_seq_one_letter_code
_entity_poly.pdbx_strand_id
1 'polypeptide(L)' 'MILTYQQKLRPTAAQHRLLAEALERQRLLYNAALQERRDAWRLGRKAITRLDKQKSLTVIRADDPEGHGADPANMGR' A
#
# COMPACT_ATOMS: atom_id res chain seq x y z
N MET A 1 22.71 -17.04 -23.87
CA MET A 1 21.28 -16.69 -23.85
C MET A 1 20.70 -17.24 -22.56
N ILE A 2 20.32 -16.38 -21.60
CA ILE A 2 19.75 -16.82 -20.33
C ILE A 2 18.24 -16.95 -20.54
N LEU A 3 17.70 -18.17 -20.45
CA LEU A 3 16.26 -18.40 -20.44
C LEU A 3 15.77 -18.12 -19.01
N THR A 4 15.08 -17.00 -18.81
CA THR A 4 14.41 -16.71 -17.53
C THR A 4 13.19 -17.61 -17.43
N TYR A 5 13.30 -18.71 -16.69
CA TYR A 5 12.17 -19.60 -16.43
C TYR A 5 11.14 -18.89 -15.56
N GLN A 6 9.95 -18.64 -16.11
CA GLN A 6 8.81 -18.13 -15.35
C GLN A 6 8.02 -19.31 -14.78
N GLN A 7 8.13 -19.51 -13.46
CA GLN A 7 7.31 -20.47 -12.74
C GLN A 7 6.16 -19.76 -12.03
N LYS A 8 4.97 -20.35 -12.09
CA LYS A 8 3.84 -19.87 -11.28
C LYS A 8 4.17 -19.99 -9.80
N LEU A 9 3.93 -18.93 -9.05
CA LEU A 9 3.98 -18.98 -7.59
C LEU A 9 2.92 -19.98 -7.11
N ARG A 10 3.33 -20.94 -6.27
CA ARG A 10 2.42 -21.87 -5.58
C ARG A 10 2.58 -21.65 -4.08
N PRO A 11 1.92 -20.62 -3.51
CA PRO A 11 2.12 -20.27 -2.13
C PRO A 11 1.62 -21.39 -1.22
N THR A 12 2.26 -21.56 -0.08
CA THR A 12 1.73 -22.41 0.99
C THR A 12 0.50 -21.76 1.63
N ALA A 13 -0.29 -22.53 2.39
CA ALA A 13 -1.44 -21.97 3.11
C ALA A 13 -1.06 -20.82 4.06
N ALA A 14 0.14 -20.87 4.67
CA ALA A 14 0.65 -19.79 5.50
C ALA A 14 0.95 -18.52 4.67
N GLN A 15 1.57 -18.68 3.50
CA GLN A 15 1.86 -17.56 2.59
C GLN A 15 0.57 -16.93 2.04
N HIS A 16 -0.46 -17.72 1.75
CA HIS A 16 -1.77 -17.20 1.36
C HIS A 16 -2.38 -16.31 2.43
N ARG A 17 -2.31 -16.69 3.72
CA ARG A 17 -2.80 -15.86 4.82
C ARG A 17 -2.04 -14.54 4.92
N LEU A 18 -0.71 -14.58 4.87
CA LEU A 18 0.12 -13.37 4.90
C LEU A 18 -0.18 -12.42 3.74
N LEU A 19 -0.39 -12.96 2.53
CA LEU A 19 -0.76 -12.15 1.37
C LEU A 19 -2.17 -11.55 1.51
N ALA A 20 -3.12 -12.28 2.09
CA ALA A 20 -4.47 -11.77 2.33
C ALA A 20 -4.48 -10.65 3.38
N GLU A 21 -3.70 -10.80 4.45
CA GLU A 21 -3.52 -9.76 5.48
C GLU A 21 -2.87 -8.51 4.89
N ALA A 22 -1.81 -8.67 4.10
CA ALA A 22 -1.16 -7.56 3.40
C ALA A 22 -2.13 -6.87 2.43
N LEU A 23 -2.90 -7.64 1.65
CA LEU A 23 -3.92 -7.11 0.74
C LEU A 23 -4.97 -6.28 1.49
N GLU A 24 -5.45 -6.77 2.64
CA GLU A 24 -6.44 -6.06 3.43
C GLU A 24 -5.89 -4.75 4.01
N ARG A 25 -4.67 -4.77 4.56
CA ARG A 25 -3.99 -3.54 5.01
C ARG A 25 -3.90 -2.51 3.88
N GLN A 26 -3.48 -2.94 2.70
CA GLN A 26 -3.37 -2.05 1.53
C GLN A 26 -4.73 -1.52 1.07
N ARG A 27 -5.77 -2.34 1.12
CA ARG A 27 -7.16 -1.92 0.81
C ARG A 27 -7.63 -0.84 1.77
N LEU A 28 -7.40 -1.01 3.07
CA LEU A 28 -7.77 -0.03 4.10
C LEU A 28 -7.01 1.30 3.92
N LEU A 29 -5.70 1.23 3.72
CA LEU A 29 -4.86 2.41 3.48
C LEU A 29 -5.30 3.19 2.24
N TYR A 30 -5.59 2.50 1.14
CA TYR A 30 -6.08 3.13 -0.08
C TYR A 30 -7.43 3.85 0.15
N ASN A 31 -8.37 3.19 0.82
CA ASN A 31 -9.68 3.76 1.11
C ASN A 31 -9.57 4.98 2.04
N ALA A 32 -8.70 4.94 3.04
CA ALA A 32 -8.43 6.08 3.92
C ALA A 32 -7.87 7.28 3.14
N ALA A 33 -6.89 7.07 2.26
CA ALA A 33 -6.34 8.13 1.42
C ALA A 33 -7.36 8.71 0.42
N LEU A 34 -8.29 7.87 -0.05
CA LEU A 34 -9.38 8.33 -0.91
C LEU A 34 -10.38 9.19 -0.13
N GLN A 35 -10.73 8.77 1.09
CA GLN A 35 -11.59 9.50 2.01
C GLN A 35 -11.00 10.87 2.34
N GLU A 36 -9.72 10.94 2.73
CA GLU A 36 -9.02 12.18 3.02
C GLU A 36 -9.12 13.18 1.85
N ARG A 37 -8.85 12.71 0.63
CA ARG A 37 -8.90 13.57 -0.55
C ARG A 37 -10.32 14.07 -0.84
N ARG A 38 -11.34 13.22 -0.62
CA ARG A 38 -12.74 13.60 -0.77
C ARG A 38 -13.13 14.68 0.24
N ASP A 39 -12.74 14.49 1.49
CA ASP A 39 -13.09 15.41 2.58
C ASP A 39 -12.33 16.74 2.46
N ALA A 40 -11.05 16.71 2.10
CA ALA A 40 -10.25 17.91 1.84
C ALA A 40 -10.89 18.81 0.76
N TRP A 41 -11.43 18.20 -0.30
CA TRP A 41 -12.15 18.95 -1.32
C TRP A 41 -13.52 19.42 -0.83
N ARG A 42 -14.30 18.55 -0.19
CA ARG A 42 -15.64 18.87 0.29
C ARG A 42 -15.65 20.01 1.31
N LEU A 43 -14.71 20.00 2.25
CA LEU A 43 -14.68 20.92 3.38
C LEU A 43 -13.87 22.19 3.09
N GLY A 44 -12.75 22.06 2.36
CA GLY A 44 -11.79 23.16 2.18
C GLY A 44 -11.47 23.50 0.73
N ARG A 45 -12.11 22.85 -0.25
CA ARG A 45 -11.78 22.99 -1.69
C ARG A 45 -10.28 22.82 -1.96
N LYS A 46 -9.62 21.98 -1.17
CA LYS A 46 -8.19 21.69 -1.28
C LYS A 46 -7.98 20.44 -2.10
N ALA A 47 -7.14 20.53 -3.13
CA ALA A 47 -6.65 19.37 -3.86
C ALA A 47 -5.48 18.74 -3.10
N ILE A 48 -5.54 17.42 -2.87
CA ILE A 48 -4.42 16.63 -2.35
C ILE A 48 -3.62 16.06 -3.52
N THR A 49 -2.38 16.51 -3.67
CA THR A 49 -1.51 16.10 -4.77
C THR A 49 -0.89 14.72 -4.51
N ARG A 50 -0.25 14.14 -5.54
CA ARG A 50 0.50 12.89 -5.38
C ARG A 50 1.66 13.04 -4.38
N LEU A 51 2.32 14.19 -4.36
CA LEU A 51 3.44 14.43 -3.45
C LEU A 51 2.97 14.52 -2.00
N ASP A 52 1.81 15.12 -1.74
CA ASP A 52 1.21 15.16 -0.40
C ASP A 52 0.93 13.75 0.11
N LYS A 53 0.32 12.89 -0.73
CA LYS A 53 0.08 11.49 -0.37
C LYS A 53 1.37 10.72 -0.10
N GLN A 54 2.41 10.97 -0.88
CA GLN A 54 3.71 10.33 -0.68
C GLN A 54 4.32 10.73 0.66
N LYS A 55 4.22 12.01 1.04
CA LYS A 55 4.67 12.50 2.35
C LYS A 55 3.88 11.86 3.48
N SER A 56 2.55 11.84 3.40
CA SER A 56 1.70 11.17 4.40
C SER A 56 2.06 9.69 4.54
N LEU A 57 2.30 9.00 3.42
CA LEU A 57 2.70 7.60 3.44
C LEU A 57 4.07 7.37 4.09
N THR A 58 5.03 8.28 3.92
CA THR A 58 6.32 8.21 4.62
C THR A 58 6.13 8.29 6.13
N VAL A 59 5.24 9.17 6.60
CA VAL A 59 4.91 9.29 8.03
C VAL A 59 4.23 8.03 8.55
N ILE A 60 3.19 7.56 7.86
CA ILE A 60 2.44 6.33 8.25
C ILE A 60 3.38 5.13 8.38
N ARG A 61 4.35 4.97 7.47
CA ARG A 61 5.34 3.87 7.54
C ARG A 61 6.32 4.00 8.70
N ALA A 62 6.66 5.23 9.08
CA ALA A 62 7.53 5.48 10.22
C ALA A 62 6.80 5.20 11.55
N ASP A 63 5.51 5.55 11.61
CA ASP A 63 4.67 5.37 12.80
C ASP A 63 4.21 3.90 12.99
N ASP A 64 4.12 3.13 11.90
CA ASP A 64 3.74 1.71 11.90
C ASP A 64 4.83 0.82 11.28
N PRO A 65 5.95 0.59 12.00
CA PRO A 65 7.09 -0.16 11.46
C PRO A 65 6.80 -1.66 11.25
N GLU A 66 5.88 -2.26 12.02
CA GLU A 66 5.53 -3.69 11.92
C GLU A 66 4.40 -3.96 10.92
N GLY A 67 3.53 -2.98 10.64
CA GLY A 67 2.51 -3.07 9.61
C GLY A 67 2.99 -2.47 8.28
N HIS A 68 2.58 -1.25 7.99
CA HIS A 68 2.84 -0.59 6.70
C HIS A 68 4.32 -0.33 6.41
N GLY A 69 5.15 -0.17 7.44
CA GLY A 69 6.60 -0.01 7.33
C GLY A 69 7.34 -1.29 6.96
N ALA A 70 6.80 -2.46 7.32
CA ALA A 70 7.36 -3.76 6.98
C ALA A 70 7.03 -4.21 5.55
N ASP A 71 5.98 -3.62 4.95
CA ASP A 71 5.58 -3.94 3.58
C ASP A 71 6.67 -3.50 2.58
N PRO A 72 7.16 -4.38 1.68
CA PRO A 72 8.14 -4.01 0.66
C PRO A 72 7.71 -2.78 -0.17
N ALA A 73 8.62 -1.80 -0.26
CA ALA A 73 8.41 -0.54 -0.97
C ALA A 73 8.02 -0.70 -2.45
N ASN A 74 8.31 -1.86 -3.05
CA ASN A 74 8.13 -2.15 -4.46
C ASN A 74 7.07 -3.23 -4.76
N MET A 75 6.03 -3.38 -3.92
CA MET A 75 4.96 -4.38 -4.17
C MET A 75 4.12 -4.13 -5.45
N GLY A 76 4.25 -2.96 -6.07
CA GLY A 76 3.57 -2.64 -7.33
C GLY A 76 4.43 -1.76 -8.20
N ARG A 77 5.00 -2.35 -9.25
CA ARG A 77 5.36 -1.65 -10.47
C ARG A 77 4.98 -2.52 -11.66
#